data_AF-A0A2D9CC37-F1
#
_entry.id   AF-A0A2D9CC37-F1
#
_cell.length_a   1.000
_cell.length_b   1.000
_cell.length_c   1.000
_cell.angle_alpha   90.00
_cell.angle_beta   90.00
_cell.angle_gamma   90.00
#
_symmetry.space_group_name_H-M   'P 1'
#
loop_
_entity.id
_entity.type
_entity.pdbx_description
1 polymer ?
#
loop_
_entity_poly.entity_id
_entity_poly.type
_entity_poly.pdbx_seq_one_letter_code
_entity_poly.pdbx_strand_id
1 'polypeptide(L)' 'MDKQFFKGLLPLVNDKDQYASLKDYANARIKQYHGLLETMKDHSRVLEIQGAIAELKRIETLRDEVIKGAE' A
#
# COMPACT_ATOMS: atom_id res chain seq x y z
N MET A 1 14.25 -7.46 -2.59
CA MET A 1 14.19 -7.38 -1.11
C MET A 1 14.70 -8.71 -0.58
N ASP A 2 15.65 -8.69 0.36
CA ASP A 2 16.20 -9.91 0.93
C ASP A 2 15.40 -10.39 2.16
N LYS A 3 15.75 -11.56 2.67
CA LYS A 3 15.10 -12.16 3.84
C LYS A 3 15.21 -11.29 5.10
N GLN A 4 16.32 -10.58 5.27
CA GLN A 4 16.54 -9.74 6.45
C GLN A 4 15.63 -8.50 6.42
N PHE A 5 15.43 -7.94 5.23
CA PHE A 5 14.47 -6.86 5.00
C PHE A 5 13.06 -7.27 5.41
N PHE A 6 12.57 -8.44 4.95
CA PHE A 6 11.24 -8.93 5.30
C PHE A 6 11.09 -9.24 6.79
N LYS A 7 12.12 -9.82 7.42
CA LYS A 7 12.12 -10.02 8.88
C LYS A 7 11.99 -8.72 9.66
N GLY A 8 12.57 -7.62 9.16
CA GLY A 8 12.43 -6.29 9.75
C GLY A 8 11.00 -5.73 9.71
N LEU A 9 10.17 -6.19 8.78
CA LEU A 9 8.77 -5.76 8.63
C LEU A 9 7.78 -6.59 9.45
N LEU A 10 8.20 -7.75 9.97
CA LEU A 10 7.32 -8.62 10.78
C LEU A 10 6.64 -7.91 11.95
N PRO A 11 7.30 -7.01 12.73
CA PRO A 11 6.63 -6.30 13.82
C PRO A 11 5.47 -5.43 13.34
N LEU A 12 5.61 -4.79 12.19
CA LEU A 12 4.59 -3.91 11.61
C LEU A 12 3.36 -4.69 11.13
N VAL A 13 3.56 -5.82 10.44
CA VAL A 13 2.46 -6.58 9.82
C VAL A 13 1.80 -7.61 10.77
N ASN A 14 2.47 -7.97 11.87
CA ASN A 14 1.94 -8.91 12.85
C ASN A 14 1.19 -8.23 14.00
N ASP A 15 1.48 -6.96 14.28
CA ASP A 15 0.66 -6.15 15.17
C ASP A 15 -0.65 -5.79 14.45
N LYS A 16 -1.77 -6.25 15.00
CA LYS A 16 -3.09 -6.10 14.38
C LYS A 16 -3.51 -4.63 14.30
N ASP A 17 -3.24 -3.85 15.34
CA ASP A 17 -3.68 -2.46 15.43
C ASP A 17 -2.83 -1.56 14.53
N GLN A 18 -1.51 -1.82 14.48
CA GLN A 18 -0.61 -1.10 13.58
C GLN A 18 -0.90 -1.43 12.11
N TYR A 19 -1.10 -2.71 11.78
CA TYR A 19 -1.40 -3.09 10.40
C TYR A 19 -2.78 -2.60 9.95
N ALA A 20 -3.78 -2.65 10.83
CA ALA A 20 -5.09 -2.03 10.57
C ALA A 20 -4.97 -0.53 10.32
N SER A 21 -4.24 0.19 11.17
CA SER A 21 -4.00 1.64 11.00
C SER A 21 -3.29 1.96 9.67
N LEU A 22 -2.34 1.12 9.25
CA LEU A 22 -1.66 1.27 7.96
C LEU A 22 -2.62 1.05 6.78
N LYS A 23 -3.49 0.04 6.86
CA LYS A 23 -4.54 -0.19 5.85
C LYS A 23 -5.54 0.96 5.78
N ASP A 24 -5.97 1.48 6.92
CA ASP A 24 -6.88 2.62 6.99
C ASP A 24 -6.28 3.87 6.33
N TYR A 25 -5.00 4.14 6.60
CA TYR A 25 -4.28 5.22 5.94
C TYR A 25 -4.19 5.01 4.42
N ALA A 26 -3.86 3.79 3.97
CA ALA A 26 -3.80 3.45 2.54
C ALA A 26 -5.16 3.68 1.85
N ASN A 27 -6.24 3.23 2.49
CA ASN A 27 -7.61 3.38 1.99
C ASN A 27 -8.05 4.85 1.93
N ALA A 28 -7.73 5.64 2.97
CA ALA A 28 -7.97 7.08 2.94
C ALA A 28 -7.22 7.77 1.80
N ARG A 29 -5.98 7.38 1.53
CA ARG A 29 -5.17 7.94 0.44
C ARG A 29 -5.68 7.52 -0.94
N ILE A 30 -6.10 6.27 -1.11
CA ILE A 30 -6.74 5.79 -2.34
C ILE A 30 -8.01 6.59 -2.63
N LYS A 31 -8.84 6.86 -1.61
CA LYS A 31 -10.04 7.69 -1.76
C LYS A 31 -9.72 9.10 -2.24
N GLN A 32 -8.67 9.72 -1.70
CA GLN A 32 -8.21 11.04 -2.16
C GLN A 32 -7.77 11.00 -3.64
N TYR A 33 -7.02 9.96 -4.03
CA TYR A 33 -6.58 9.79 -5.42
C TYR A 33 -7.75 9.54 -6.38
N HIS A 34 -8.79 8.82 -5.97
CA HIS A 34 -10.01 8.70 -6.76
C HIS A 34 -10.67 10.07 -7.01
N GLY A 35 -10.77 10.93 -5.99
CA GLY A 35 -11.27 12.30 -6.17
C GLY A 35 -10.43 13.14 -7.13
N LEU A 36 -9.10 12.94 -7.15
CA LEU A 36 -8.23 13.61 -8.12
C LEU A 36 -8.47 13.10 -9.55
N LEU A 37 -8.69 11.80 -9.73
CA LEU A 37 -8.98 11.21 -11.05
C LEU A 37 -10.25 11.79 -11.69
N GLU A 38 -11.26 12.14 -10.90
CA GLU A 38 -12.53 12.72 -11.40
C GLU A 38 -12.34 14.09 -12.08
N THR A 39 -11.31 14.84 -11.69
CA THR A 39 -11.09 16.22 -12.17
C THR A 39 -9.84 16.37 -13.04
N MET A 40 -8.99 15.33 -13.10
CA MET A 40 -7.72 15.37 -13.82
C MET A 40 -7.94 15.28 -15.33
N LYS A 41 -7.45 16.28 -16.06
CA LYS A 41 -7.54 16.34 -17.53
C LYS A 41 -6.30 15.81 -18.23
N ASP A 42 -5.15 15.90 -17.57
CA ASP A 42 -3.88 15.43 -18.10
C ASP A 42 -3.81 13.90 -17.99
N HIS A 43 -3.67 13.23 -19.14
CA HIS A 43 -3.63 11.77 -19.21
C HIS A 43 -2.40 11.17 -18.54
N SER A 44 -1.22 11.80 -18.67
CA SER A 44 -0.01 11.33 -17.99
C SER A 44 -0.17 11.39 -16.48
N ARG A 45 -0.80 12.47 -15.97
CA ARG A 45 -1.13 12.59 -14.54
C ARG A 45 -2.13 11.55 -14.07
N VAL A 46 -3.10 11.18 -14.90
CA VAL A 46 -4.03 10.07 -14.60
C VAL A 46 -3.29 8.76 -14.42
N LEU A 47 -2.35 8.42 -15.32
CA LEU A 47 -1.56 7.20 -15.23
C LEU A 47 -0.69 7.16 -13.97
N GLU A 48 -0.05 8.29 -13.61
CA GLU A 48 0.72 8.41 -12.37
C GLU A 48 -0.15 8.15 -11.13
N ILE A 49 -1.35 8.74 -11.07
CA ILE A 49 -2.28 8.56 -9.95
C ILE A 49 -2.75 7.11 -9.88
N GLN A 50 -3.05 6.48 -11.01
CA GLN A 50 -3.43 5.06 -11.07
C GLN A 50 -2.30 4.15 -10.59
N GLY A 51 -1.06 4.44 -10.94
CA GLY A 51 0.13 3.75 -10.43
C GLY A 51 0.26 3.87 -8.91
N ALA A 52 0.05 5.09 -8.37
CA ALA A 52 0.06 5.31 -6.92
C ALA A 52 -1.07 4.55 -6.19
N ILE A 53 -2.26 4.47 -6.78
CA ILE A 53 -3.36 3.64 -6.24
C ILE A 53 -2.98 2.16 -6.25
N ALA A 54 -2.41 1.67 -7.35
CA ALA A 54 -1.99 0.27 -7.46
C ALA A 54 -0.93 -0.10 -6.41
N GLU A 55 0.01 0.81 -6.15
CA GLU A 55 1.00 0.66 -5.08
C GLU A 55 0.36 0.55 -3.70
N LEU A 56 -0.54 1.49 -3.37
CA LEU A 56 -1.23 1.50 -2.08
C LEU A 56 -2.07 0.25 -1.86
N LYS A 57 -2.67 -0.31 -2.92
CA LYS A 57 -3.43 -1.57 -2.82
C LYS A 57 -2.57 -2.77 -2.42
N ARG A 58 -1.24 -2.73 -2.63
CA ARG A 58 -0.34 -3.81 -2.16
C ARG A 58 -0.27 -3.89 -0.64
N ILE A 59 -0.63 -2.82 0.07
CA ILE A 59 -0.72 -2.83 1.54
C ILE A 59 -1.74 -3.86 2.03
N GLU A 60 -2.74 -4.25 1.23
CA GLU A 60 -3.71 -5.27 1.64
C GLU A 60 -3.09 -6.66 1.83
N THR A 61 -2.16 -7.02 0.95
CA THR A 61 -1.46 -8.32 0.88
C THR A 61 -0.08 -8.29 1.52
N LEU A 62 0.37 -7.13 2.01
CA LEU A 62 1.72 -6.93 2.54
C LEU A 62 2.09 -7.94 3.63
N ARG A 63 1.16 -8.30 4.52
CA ARG A 63 1.41 -9.31 5.56
C ARG A 63 1.80 -10.67 4.98
N ASP A 64 1.09 -11.14 3.97
CA ASP A 64 1.33 -12.44 3.36
C ASP A 64 2.66 -12.43 2.59
N GLU A 65 2.96 -11.33 1.90
CA GLU A 65 4.24 -11.09 1.22
C GLU A 65 5.41 -11.08 2.21
N VAL A 66 5.25 -10.42 3.36
CA VAL A 66 6.28 -10.33 4.40
C VAL A 66 6.52 -11.69 5.07
N ILE A 67 5.46 -12.44 5.37
CA ILE A 67 5.59 -13.80 5.94
C ILE A 67 6.37 -14.69 4.97
N LYS A 68 5.93 -14.76 3.71
CA LYS A 68 6.58 -15.57 2.67
C LYS A 68 8.02 -15.14 2.39
N GLY A 69 8.31 -13.84 2.44
CA GLY A 69 9.66 -13.31 2.23
C GLY A 69 10.60 -13.51 3.43
N ALA A 70 10.05 -13.74 4.63
CA ALA A 70 10.82 -13.98 5.85
C ALA A 70 11.14 -15.47 6.11
N GLU A 71 10.46 -16.38 5.39
CA GLU A 71 10.70 -17.84 5.39
C GLU A 71 12.07 -18.24 4.81
#